data_AF-A0A7R9S446-F1
#
_entry.id   AF-A0A7R9S446-F1
#
_cell.length_a   1.000
_cell.length_b   1.000
_cell.length_c   1.000
_cell.angle_alpha   90.00
_cell.angle_beta   90.00
_cell.angle_gamma   90.00
#
_symmetry.space_group_name_H-M   'P 1'
#
loop_
_entity.id
_entity.type
_entity.pdbx_description
1 polymer ?
#
loop_
_entity_poly.entity_id
_entity_poly.type
_entity_poly.pdbx_seq_one_letter_code
_entity_poly.pdbx_strand_id
1 'polypeptide(L)' 'MTDETRISATAGRLVITEPVNNIPPKKSGKKLETEIVDLSAGTLGVMMCNAMGFPPPTYRWYHVDEDAGKKTPVKLNH' A
#
# COMPACT_ATOMS: atom_id res chain seq x y z
N MET A 1 26.46 -31.01 14.30
CA MET A 1 25.80 -29.72 14.52
C MET A 1 24.55 -29.75 13.67
N THR A 2 23.39 -29.98 14.27
CA THR A 2 22.14 -30.16 13.52
C THR A 2 21.52 -28.79 13.27
N ASP A 3 21.46 -28.42 11.99
CA ASP A 3 20.90 -27.17 11.49
C ASP A 3 19.36 -27.27 11.47
N GLU A 4 18.75 -27.30 12.65
CA GLU A 4 17.29 -27.39 12.77
C GLU A 4 16.67 -25.99 12.67
N THR A 5 16.27 -25.59 11.46
CA THR A 5 15.45 -24.39 11.28
C THR A 5 13.97 -24.77 11.45
N ARG A 6 13.39 -24.46 12.62
CA ARG A 6 11.97 -24.66 12.91
C ARG A 6 11.15 -23.52 12.31
N ILE A 7 10.51 -23.77 11.17
CA ILE A 7 9.61 -22.82 10.52
C ILE A 7 8.26 -22.87 11.24
N SER A 8 7.73 -21.71 11.64
CA SER A 8 6.41 -21.60 12.30
C SER A 8 5.31 -22.24 11.46
N ALA A 9 4.35 -22.92 12.10
CA ALA A 9 3.21 -23.58 11.45
C ALA A 9 2.32 -22.63 10.64
N THR A 10 2.46 -21.31 10.81
CA THR A 10 1.69 -20.28 10.10
C THR A 10 2.59 -19.36 9.26
N ALA A 11 3.80 -19.79 8.94
CA ALA A 11 4.72 -18.98 8.14
C ALA A 11 4.11 -18.63 6.78
N GLY A 12 3.99 -17.32 6.51
CA GLY A 12 3.56 -16.82 5.20
C GLY A 12 4.60 -17.12 4.13
N ARG A 13 4.14 -17.41 2.91
CA ARG A 13 5.01 -17.62 1.75
C ARG A 13 5.01 -16.38 0.88
N LEU A 14 6.16 -15.74 0.71
CA LEU A 14 6.37 -14.70 -0.30
C LEU A 14 6.90 -15.35 -1.57
N VAL A 15 6.16 -15.20 -2.67
CA VAL A 15 6.58 -15.65 -4.00
C VAL A 15 7.01 -14.41 -4.79
N ILE A 16 8.26 -14.42 -5.24
CA ILE A 16 8.84 -13.34 -6.05
C ILE A 16 8.83 -13.78 -7.51
N THR A 17 8.28 -12.93 -8.38
CA THR A 17 8.26 -13.16 -9.83
C THR A 17 9.02 -12.04 -10.54
N GLU A 18 9.87 -12.41 -11.49
CA GLU A 18 10.54 -11.42 -12.33
C GLU A 18 9.57 -10.91 -13.40
N PRO A 19 9.41 -9.57 -13.54
CA PRO A 19 8.52 -9.00 -14.52
C PRO A 19 9.15 -9.06 -15.91
N VAL A 20 8.45 -9.69 -16.86
CA VAL A 20 8.90 -9.83 -18.24
C VAL A 20 8.61 -8.62 -19.13
N ASN A 21 7.69 -7.75 -18.72
CA ASN A 21 7.19 -6.61 -19.49
C ASN A 21 6.81 -5.44 -18.57
N ASN A 22 6.60 -4.25 -19.16
CA ASN A 22 6.00 -3.12 -18.45
C ASN A 22 4.54 -3.44 -18.09
N ILE A 23 4.22 -3.40 -16.79
CA ILE A 23 2.92 -3.70 -16.24
C ILE A 23 2.41 -2.42 -15.54
N PRO A 24 1.31 -1.81 -16.03
CA PRO A 24 0.78 -0.61 -15.40
C PRO A 24 0.33 -0.89 -13.96
N PRO A 25 0.46 0.08 -13.03
CA PRO A 25 0.03 -0.08 -11.65
C PRO A 25 -1.45 -0.45 -11.55
N LYS A 26 -1.76 -1.55 -10.86
CA LYS A 26 -3.13 -2.00 -10.57
C LYS A 26 -3.31 -2.24 -9.07
N LYS A 27 -4.47 -1.87 -8.51
CA LYS A 27 -4.80 -2.16 -7.10
C LYS A 27 -4.99 -3.68 -6.96
N SER A 28 -4.36 -4.31 -5.97
CA SER A 28 -4.55 -5.74 -5.72
C SER A 28 -5.93 -5.99 -5.11
N GLY A 29 -6.77 -6.80 -5.78
CA GLY A 29 -7.95 -7.44 -5.20
C GLY A 29 -9.25 -6.62 -5.07
N LYS A 30 -9.23 -5.28 -5.05
CA LYS A 30 -10.45 -4.45 -4.94
C LYS A 30 -10.56 -3.40 -6.04
N LYS A 31 -11.80 -3.06 -6.39
CA LYS A 31 -12.13 -1.91 -7.25
C LYS A 31 -11.66 -0.63 -6.53
N LEU A 32 -11.43 0.45 -7.29
CA LEU A 32 -11.12 1.77 -6.73
C LEU A 32 -12.37 2.30 -6.02
N GLU A 33 -12.62 1.78 -4.83
CA GLU A 33 -13.71 2.17 -3.95
C GLU A 33 -13.16 3.08 -2.87
N THR A 34 -13.96 4.07 -2.48
CA THR A 34 -13.64 4.96 -1.37
C THR A 34 -13.59 4.15 -0.08
N GLU A 35 -12.45 4.18 0.60
CA GLU A 35 -12.30 3.57 1.92
C GLU A 35 -12.45 4.67 2.97
N ILE A 36 -13.40 4.48 3.90
CA ILE A 36 -13.61 5.37 5.05
C ILE A 36 -12.89 4.76 6.24
N VAL A 37 -12.08 5.57 6.93
CA VAL A 37 -11.33 5.15 8.11
C VAL A 37 -11.71 6.07 9.25
N ASP A 38 -12.45 5.54 10.23
CA ASP A 38 -12.81 6.26 11.45
C ASP A 38 -11.66 6.19 12.46
N LEU A 39 -11.21 7.35 12.93
CA LEU A 39 -10.09 7.49 13.87
C LEU A 39 -10.51 8.37 15.04
N SER A 40 -10.15 7.97 16.25
CA SER A 40 -10.32 8.82 17.42
C SER A 40 -9.19 9.86 17.49
N ALA A 41 -9.51 11.03 18.03
CA ALA A 41 -8.54 12.11 18.17
C ALA A 41 -7.28 11.65 18.94
N GLY A 42 -6.11 11.96 18.38
CA GLY A 42 -4.82 11.55 18.95
C GLY A 42 -4.36 10.14 18.61
N THR A 43 -5.09 9.39 17.78
CA THR A 43 -4.66 8.07 17.32
C THR A 43 -3.91 8.11 15.99
N LEU A 44 -3.08 7.08 15.75
CA LEU A 44 -2.37 6.91 14.49
C LEU A 44 -3.30 6.29 13.45
N GLY A 45 -3.55 7.03 12.38
CA GLY A 45 -4.23 6.53 11.18
C GLY A 45 -3.27 5.90 10.18
N VAL A 46 -3.68 4.79 9.57
CA VAL A 46 -2.92 4.16 8.48
C VAL A 46 -3.80 4.06 7.24
N MET A 47 -3.39 4.75 6.17
CA MET A 47 -4.02 4.66 4.85
C MET A 47 -3.11 3.87 3.91
N MET A 48 -3.61 2.75 3.39
CA MET A 48 -2.84 1.87 2.52
C MET A 48 -3.26 2.04 1.06
N CYS A 49 -2.27 2.09 0.17
CA CYS A 49 -2.49 2.00 -1.28
C CYS A 49 -1.71 0.80 -1.81
N ASN A 50 -2.40 -0.34 -1.98
CA ASN A 50 -1.79 -1.58 -2.42
C ASN A 50 -1.81 -1.67 -3.96
N ALA A 51 -0.80 -1.11 -4.62
CA ALA A 51 -0.64 -1.18 -6.07
C ALA A 51 0.53 -2.08 -6.49
N MET A 52 0.36 -2.83 -7.57
CA MET A 52 1.39 -3.67 -8.18
C MET A 52 1.59 -3.29 -9.65
N GLY A 53 2.85 -3.18 -10.07
CA GLY A 53 3.24 -2.85 -11.43
C GLY A 53 4.75 -2.96 -11.62
N PHE A 54 5.20 -2.90 -12.88
CA PHE A 54 6.61 -2.87 -13.23
C PHE A 54 6.85 -1.86 -14.36
N PRO A 55 7.76 -0.88 -14.23
CA PRO A 55 8.60 -0.58 -13.06
C PRO A 55 7.80 -0.29 -11.79
N PRO A 56 8.43 -0.34 -10.59
CA PRO A 56 7.74 -0.12 -9.33
C PRO A 56 6.96 1.21 -9.31
N PRO A 57 5.70 1.23 -8.81
CA PRO A 57 4.88 2.43 -8.81
C PRO A 57 5.40 3.50 -7.85
N THR A 58 5.11 4.77 -8.16
CA THR A 58 5.31 5.90 -7.24
C THR A 58 3.99 6.28 -6.59
N TYR A 59 4.02 6.56 -5.29
CA TYR A 59 2.85 6.92 -4.50
C TYR A 59 2.83 8.41 -4.18
N ARG A 60 1.66 9.05 -4.29
CA ARG A 60 1.43 10.46 -3.94
C ARG A 60 0.09 10.59 -3.23
N TRP A 61 0.08 11.25 -2.08
CA TRP A 61 -1.13 11.50 -1.29
C TRP A 61 -1.55 12.97 -1.40
N TYR A 62 -2.86 13.19 -1.48
CA TYR A 62 -3.45 14.52 -1.56
C TYR A 62 -4.57 14.65 -0.53
N HIS A 63 -4.63 15.81 0.13
CA HIS A 63 -5.76 16.24 0.93
C HIS A 63 -6.71 17.03 0.03
N VAL A 64 -8.00 16.72 0.09
CA VAL A 64 -9.05 17.45 -0.63
C VAL A 64 -9.87 18.20 0.40
N ASP A 65 -9.82 19.53 0.37
CA ASP A 65 -10.64 20.35 1.25
C ASP A 65 -12.12 20.27 0.84
N GLU A 66 -13.01 20.06 1.82
CA GLU A 66 -14.47 19.93 1.59
C GLU A 66 -15.07 21.15 0.87
N ASP A 67 -14.55 22.34 1.14
CA ASP A 67 -15.18 23.61 0.73
C ASP A 67 -14.83 24.02 -0.72
N ALA A 68 -13.67 23.59 -1.24
CA ALA A 68 -13.11 24.15 -2.47
C ALA A 68 -12.75 23.11 -3.54
N GLY A 69 -12.83 21.80 -3.24
CA GLY A 69 -12.33 20.75 -4.13
C GLY A 69 -10.83 20.89 -4.45
N LYS A 70 -10.14 21.78 -3.73
CA LYS A 70 -8.72 22.07 -3.91
C LYS A 70 -7.93 20.88 -3.37
N LYS A 71 -7.03 20.36 -4.20
CA LYS A 71 -6.15 19.26 -3.84
C LYS A 71 -4.80 19.82 -3.41
N THR A 72 -4.39 19.52 -2.18
CA THR A 72 -3.07 19.90 -1.66
C THR A 72 -2.22 18.65 -1.44
N PRO A 73 -0.94 18.64 -1.86
CA PRO A 73 -0.09 17.47 -1.67
C PRO A 73 0.25 17.28 -0.19
N VAL A 74 0.10 16.05 0.30
CA VAL A 74 0.54 15.69 1.65
C VAL A 74 2.05 15.50 1.63
N LYS A 75 2.77 16.21 2.51
CA LYS A 75 4.20 15.97 2.71
C LYS A 75 4.38 14.63 3.41
N LEU A 76 4.87 13.65 2.67
CA LEU A 76 5.39 12.42 3.24
C LEU A 76 6.86 12.67 3.60
N ASN A 77 7.23 12.36 4.84
CA ASN A 77 8.64 12.35 5.22
C ASN A 77 9.26 11.10 4.59
N HIS A 78 10.13 11.30 3.60
CA HIS A 78 10.89 10.23 2.94
C HIS A 78 12.21 9.99 3.66
#